data_AF-A0A3A2ZU62-F1
#
_entry.id   AF-A0A3A2ZU62-F1
#
_cell.length_a   1.000
_cell.length_b   1.000
_cell.length_c   1.000
_cell.angle_alpha   90.00
_cell.angle_beta   90.00
_cell.angle_gamma   90.00
#
_symmetry.space_group_name_H-M   'P 1'
#
loop_
_entity.id
_entity.type
_entity.pdbx_description
1 polymer ?
#
loop_
_entity_poly.entity_id
_entity_poly.type
_entity_poly.pdbx_seq_one_letter_code
_entity_poly.pdbx_strand_id
1 'polypeptide(L)'
;MDNIKDKLYSLPKPPPRTRTKPLQVICVGPPRSATESLGLALHKLGLPTYHGWDIIFEENPGYIQEWAHLARRKWKGDPDGDVQITTAEFDALIGHVEAVVDICASFFAAELIQAYPEAKIILNTRKDLDAWHQSATKTIVHEIEDRVFLRTLRLFNAHFFWCWEMFIVNGFAGKTPPDEPFPKTNDPMEFKKRVERLVKRQFVNAIRNMLLLLGSFVFLFYVTVTATGLRVKDRE
;
A
#
# COMPACT_ATOMS: atom_id res chain seq x y z
N MET A 1 -9.03 15.80 -10.64
CA MET A 1 -9.59 14.42 -10.64
C MET A 1 -9.47 13.78 -9.27
N ASP A 2 -8.48 14.18 -8.45
CA ASP A 2 -8.17 13.57 -7.15
C ASP A 2 -9.25 13.77 -6.09
N ASN A 3 -9.90 14.93 -6.05
CA ASN A 3 -11.00 15.20 -5.11
C ASN A 3 -12.21 14.24 -5.31
N ILE A 4 -12.42 13.71 -6.53
CA ILE A 4 -13.45 12.70 -6.78
C ILE A 4 -13.02 11.33 -6.23
N LYS A 5 -11.75 10.95 -6.44
CA LYS A 5 -11.17 9.70 -5.91
C LYS A 5 -11.21 9.68 -4.38
N ASP A 6 -10.81 10.78 -3.74
CA ASP A 6 -10.81 10.93 -2.28
C ASP A 6 -12.22 10.75 -1.69
N LYS A 7 -13.26 11.22 -2.39
CA LYS A 7 -14.67 11.04 -1.98
C LYS A 7 -15.16 9.61 -2.21
N LEU A 8 -14.89 9.05 -3.39
CA LEU A 8 -15.37 7.73 -3.81
C LEU A 8 -14.77 6.59 -3.00
N TYR A 9 -13.49 6.70 -2.65
CA TYR A 9 -12.76 5.70 -1.88
C TYR A 9 -12.47 6.17 -0.45
N SER A 10 -13.29 7.07 0.10
CA SER A 10 -13.07 7.58 1.45
C SER A 10 -13.09 6.46 2.50
N LEU A 11 -12.09 6.45 3.38
CA LEU A 11 -12.04 5.62 4.58
C LEU A 11 -12.22 6.49 5.82
N PRO A 12 -12.74 5.93 6.94
CA PRO A 12 -12.78 6.65 8.20
C PRO A 12 -11.37 7.12 8.58
N LYS A 13 -11.25 8.40 8.94
CA LYS A 13 -9.97 8.97 9.37
C LYS A 13 -9.44 8.19 10.58
N PRO A 14 -8.22 7.65 10.53
CA PRO A 14 -7.68 6.91 11.67
C PRO A 14 -7.41 7.85 12.84
N PRO A 15 -7.50 7.38 14.10
CA PRO A 15 -7.08 8.18 15.24
C PRO A 15 -5.57 8.48 15.12
N PRO A 16 -5.12 9.73 15.31
CA PRO A 16 -3.70 10.05 15.24
C PRO A 16 -2.95 9.34 16.37
N ARG A 17 -1.79 8.78 16.05
CA ARG A 17 -0.87 8.23 17.04
C ARG A 17 -0.09 9.37 17.71
N THR A 18 0.31 9.14 18.95
CA THR A 18 1.10 10.09 19.73
C THR A 18 2.47 9.49 20.00
N ARG A 19 3.52 10.23 19.66
CA ARG A 19 4.89 9.85 19.99
C ARG A 19 5.20 10.20 21.44
N THR A 20 5.46 9.18 22.27
CA THR A 20 5.92 9.35 23.66
C THR A 20 7.40 9.04 23.83
N LYS A 21 8.00 8.32 22.88
CA LYS A 21 9.43 8.00 22.82
C LYS A 21 10.00 8.39 21.46
N PRO A 22 11.25 8.88 21.40
CA PRO A 22 11.85 9.31 20.14
C PRO A 22 11.94 8.16 19.15
N LEU A 23 11.83 8.47 17.85
CA LEU A 23 12.21 7.53 16.82
C LEU A 23 13.74 7.36 16.88
N GLN A 24 14.22 6.14 17.11
CA GLN A 24 15.63 5.87 17.36
C GLN A 24 16.37 5.38 16.12
N VAL A 25 15.71 4.63 15.24
CA VAL A 25 16.36 3.99 14.08
C VAL A 25 15.51 4.09 12.82
N ILE A 26 16.13 4.51 11.70
CA ILE A 26 15.53 4.54 10.37
C ILE A 26 16.33 3.62 9.45
N CYS A 27 15.70 2.55 8.98
CA CYS A 27 16.33 1.52 8.14
C CYS A 27 15.93 1.70 6.67
N VAL A 28 16.72 2.45 5.90
CA VAL A 28 16.40 2.94 4.55
C VAL A 28 16.63 1.92 3.43
N GLY A 29 17.05 0.69 3.75
CA GLY A 29 17.24 -0.35 2.74
C GLY A 29 15.94 -0.68 2.01
N PRO A 30 15.97 -0.92 0.68
CA PRO A 30 14.77 -1.14 -0.10
C PRO A 30 14.12 -2.48 0.27
N PRO A 31 12.84 -2.70 -0.08
CA PRO A 31 12.24 -4.01 0.01
C PRO A 31 13.10 -5.11 -0.61
N ARG A 32 13.03 -6.30 -0.01
CA ARG A 32 13.79 -7.49 -0.42
C ARG A 32 15.31 -7.42 -0.15
N SER A 33 15.73 -6.55 0.77
CA SER A 33 17.11 -6.45 1.27
C SER A 33 17.26 -6.92 2.73
N ALA A 34 16.50 -7.97 3.13
CA ALA A 34 16.44 -8.50 4.50
C ALA A 34 15.76 -7.58 5.54
N THR A 35 14.81 -6.77 5.08
CA THR A 35 14.04 -5.80 5.89
C THR A 35 13.22 -6.47 7.01
N GLU A 36 12.63 -7.64 6.74
CA GLU A 36 11.88 -8.40 7.76
C GLU A 36 12.79 -8.93 8.87
N SER A 37 13.93 -9.53 8.51
CA SER A 37 14.91 -10.01 9.49
C SER A 37 15.49 -8.87 10.33
N LEU A 38 15.76 -7.72 9.71
CA LEU A 38 16.20 -6.51 10.40
C LEU A 38 15.14 -6.00 11.38
N GLY A 39 13.87 -5.94 10.96
CA GLY A 39 12.76 -5.56 11.83
C GLY A 39 12.62 -6.47 13.04
N LEU A 40 12.72 -7.79 12.85
CA LEU A 40 12.71 -8.76 13.94
C LEU A 40 13.90 -8.59 14.91
N ALA A 41 15.09 -8.28 14.38
CA ALA A 41 16.27 -8.02 15.21
C ALA A 41 16.07 -6.77 16.09
N LEU A 42 15.51 -5.70 15.53
CA LEU A 42 15.19 -4.46 16.26
C LEU A 42 14.14 -4.70 17.35
N HIS A 43 13.08 -5.46 17.05
CA HIS A 43 12.10 -5.90 18.07
C HIS A 43 12.78 -6.65 19.22
N LYS A 44 13.71 -7.57 18.93
CA LYS A 44 14.48 -8.29 19.96
C LYS A 44 15.37 -7.37 20.81
N LEU A 45 15.83 -6.27 20.24
CA LEU A 45 16.60 -5.23 20.95
C LEU A 45 15.70 -4.28 21.75
N GLY A 46 14.39 -4.53 21.81
CA GLY A 46 13.44 -3.71 22.55
C GLY A 46 13.00 -2.45 21.80
N LEU A 47 13.18 -2.41 20.49
CA LEU A 47 12.73 -1.32 19.62
C LEU A 47 11.50 -1.76 18.83
N PRO A 48 10.27 -1.39 19.25
CA PRO A 48 9.09 -1.62 18.45
C PRO A 48 9.29 -1.04 17.05
N THR A 49 9.14 -1.87 16.02
CA THR A 49 9.49 -1.55 14.65
C THR A 49 8.28 -1.61 13.73
N TYR A 50 8.12 -0.58 12.90
CA TYR A 50 7.12 -0.51 11.82
C TYR A 50 7.74 -0.94 10.48
N HIS A 51 7.23 -2.02 9.91
CA HIS A 51 7.64 -2.62 8.64
C HIS A 51 6.70 -2.20 7.50
N GLY A 52 7.13 -2.36 6.24
CA GLY A 52 6.29 -2.09 5.06
C GLY A 52 5.05 -2.99 4.96
N TRP A 53 5.01 -4.10 5.71
CA TRP A 53 3.83 -4.95 5.82
C TRP A 53 2.76 -4.29 6.69
N ASP A 54 3.17 -3.52 7.70
CA ASP A 54 2.23 -2.87 8.61
C ASP A 54 1.41 -1.83 7.85
N ILE A 55 2.01 -1.09 6.89
CA ILE A 55 1.30 -0.18 5.98
C ILE A 55 0.10 -0.86 5.29
N ILE A 56 0.25 -2.13 4.90
CA ILE A 56 -0.78 -2.90 4.18
C ILE A 56 -1.76 -3.54 5.16
N PHE A 57 -1.27 -4.00 6.31
CA PHE A 57 -1.99 -4.92 7.19
C PHE A 57 -2.49 -4.28 8.48
N GLU A 58 -2.41 -2.96 8.61
CA GLU A 58 -3.08 -2.19 9.66
C GLU A 58 -4.53 -2.65 9.86
N GLU A 59 -4.94 -2.78 11.11
CA GLU A 59 -6.32 -3.10 11.45
C GLU A 59 -7.27 -1.99 11.02
N ASN A 60 -6.81 -0.73 11.13
CA ASN A 60 -7.54 0.42 10.64
C ASN A 60 -7.10 0.78 9.21
N PRO A 61 -7.94 0.55 8.19
CA PRO A 61 -7.57 0.80 6.81
C PRO A 61 -7.40 2.30 6.51
N GLY A 62 -7.85 3.22 7.37
CA GLY A 62 -7.65 4.65 7.17
C GLY A 62 -6.17 5.05 7.06
N TYR A 63 -5.27 4.31 7.72
CA TYR A 63 -3.83 4.61 7.67
C TYR A 63 -3.23 4.45 6.26
N ILE A 64 -3.70 3.50 5.44
CA ILE A 64 -3.17 3.38 4.06
C ILE A 64 -3.57 4.59 3.21
N GLN A 65 -4.73 5.19 3.44
CA GLN A 65 -5.16 6.41 2.75
C GLN A 65 -4.22 7.58 3.10
N GLU A 66 -3.90 7.76 4.38
CA GLU A 66 -2.96 8.81 4.82
C GLU A 66 -1.55 8.59 4.25
N TRP A 67 -1.03 7.36 4.25
CA TRP A 67 0.24 7.02 3.59
C TRP A 67 0.22 7.33 2.08
N ALA A 68 -0.88 7.01 1.39
CA ALA A 68 -1.05 7.31 -0.02
C ALA A 68 -1.11 8.82 -0.28
N HIS A 69 -1.72 9.60 0.62
CA HIS A 69 -1.74 11.06 0.55
C HIS A 69 -0.35 11.66 0.71
N LEU A 70 0.44 11.19 1.68
CA LEU A 70 1.84 11.61 1.83
C LEU A 70 2.68 11.26 0.59
N ALA A 71 2.53 10.03 0.06
CA ALA A 71 3.24 9.60 -1.15
C ALA A 71 2.84 10.45 -2.37
N ARG A 72 1.54 10.73 -2.55
CA ARG A 72 1.04 11.60 -3.62
C ARG A 72 1.60 13.01 -3.47
N ARG A 73 1.61 13.57 -2.27
CA ARG A 73 2.11 14.92 -2.00
C ARG A 73 3.61 15.03 -2.29
N LYS A 74 4.39 14.04 -1.89
CA LYS A 74 5.83 13.94 -2.21
C LYS A 74 6.11 13.86 -3.71
N TRP A 75 5.44 12.95 -4.43
CA TRP A 75 5.84 12.60 -5.79
C TRP A 75 5.09 13.35 -6.89
N LYS A 76 3.96 13.96 -6.57
CA LYS A 76 3.07 14.65 -7.52
C LYS A 76 2.62 16.03 -7.05
N GLY A 77 3.04 16.47 -5.87
CA GLY A 77 2.75 17.82 -5.42
C GLY A 77 3.49 18.86 -6.26
N ASP A 78 2.92 20.06 -6.32
CA ASP A 78 3.57 21.21 -6.95
C ASP A 78 4.83 21.56 -6.15
N PRO A 79 6.02 21.66 -6.76
CA PRO A 79 7.25 22.05 -6.05
C PRO A 79 7.13 23.35 -5.25
N ASP A 80 6.30 24.29 -5.72
CA ASP A 80 6.03 25.57 -5.04
C ASP A 80 4.85 25.48 -4.05
N GLY A 81 4.24 24.30 -3.93
CA GLY A 81 3.11 24.01 -3.06
C GLY A 81 3.48 23.39 -1.72
N ASP A 82 2.46 22.95 -0.98
CA ASP A 82 2.64 22.19 0.26
C ASP A 82 3.10 20.76 -0.07
N VAL A 83 4.41 20.56 -0.19
CA VAL A 83 5.03 19.25 -0.47
C VAL A 83 5.79 18.66 0.70
N GLN A 84 6.05 19.46 1.73
CA GLN A 84 6.84 19.06 2.88
C GLN A 84 6.02 18.13 3.78
N ILE A 85 6.66 17.09 4.32
CA ILE A 85 6.04 16.18 5.28
C ILE A 85 6.56 16.52 6.67
N THR A 86 5.65 16.87 7.56
CA THR A 86 6.00 17.31 8.91
C THR A 86 6.22 16.12 9.85
N THR A 87 7.02 16.34 10.91
CA THR A 87 7.19 15.36 11.99
C THR A 87 5.85 14.96 12.62
N ALA A 88 4.90 15.89 12.75
CA ALA A 88 3.58 15.61 13.31
C ALA A 88 2.76 14.65 12.44
N GLU A 89 2.87 14.75 11.11
CA GLU A 89 2.22 13.82 10.19
C GLU A 89 2.85 12.43 10.26
N PHE A 90 4.17 12.34 10.38
CA PHE A 90 4.81 11.05 10.65
C PHE A 90 4.40 10.51 12.02
N ASP A 91 4.39 11.31 13.08
CA ASP A 91 3.98 10.86 14.41
C ASP A 91 2.54 10.36 14.43
N ALA A 92 1.63 10.97 13.66
CA ALA A 92 0.27 10.49 13.52
C ALA A 92 0.18 9.06 12.93
N LEU A 93 1.14 8.66 12.09
CA LEU A 93 1.20 7.35 11.46
C LEU A 93 2.11 6.35 12.21
N ILE A 94 3.23 6.78 12.77
CA ILE A 94 4.27 5.91 13.34
C ILE A 94 4.70 6.31 14.75
N GLY A 95 3.94 7.17 15.45
CA GLY A 95 4.28 7.65 16.79
C GLY A 95 4.42 6.57 17.86
N HIS A 96 3.73 5.44 17.67
CA HIS A 96 3.77 4.28 18.56
C HIS A 96 5.02 3.38 18.45
N VAL A 97 5.90 3.61 17.47
CA VAL A 97 7.11 2.79 17.24
C VAL A 97 8.39 3.58 17.42
N GLU A 98 9.49 2.89 17.69
CA GLU A 98 10.81 3.46 17.92
C GLU A 98 11.78 3.19 16.74
N ALA A 99 11.37 2.35 15.78
CA ALA A 99 12.11 2.15 14.53
C ALA A 99 11.19 1.98 13.32
N VAL A 100 11.70 2.33 12.14
CA VAL A 100 11.03 2.13 10.85
C VAL A 100 11.94 1.41 9.86
N VAL A 101 11.37 0.53 9.05
CA VAL A 101 12.10 -0.26 8.05
C VAL A 101 11.27 -0.45 6.79
N ASP A 102 11.93 -0.86 5.71
CA ASP A 102 11.26 -1.28 4.45
C ASP A 102 10.58 -0.09 3.75
N ILE A 103 9.33 -0.23 3.29
CA ILE A 103 8.67 0.76 2.43
C ILE A 103 8.53 2.12 3.12
N CYS A 104 8.18 2.18 4.40
CA CYS A 104 8.08 3.44 5.16
C CYS A 104 9.40 4.22 5.09
N ALA A 105 10.50 3.56 5.45
CA ALA A 105 11.81 4.18 5.54
C ALA A 105 12.44 4.44 4.18
N SER A 106 12.28 3.54 3.21
CA SER A 106 12.88 3.67 1.87
C SER A 106 12.15 4.68 0.99
N PHE A 107 10.82 4.79 1.09
CA PHE A 107 10.07 5.77 0.28
C PHE A 107 10.21 7.19 0.81
N PHE A 108 10.35 7.36 2.12
CA PHE A 108 10.38 8.68 2.79
C PHE A 108 11.72 8.95 3.48
N ALA A 109 12.82 8.39 2.97
CA ALA A 109 14.13 8.46 3.64
C ALA A 109 14.56 9.89 3.95
N ALA A 110 14.49 10.80 2.96
CA ALA A 110 14.92 12.19 3.13
C ALA A 110 14.04 12.93 4.15
N GLU A 111 12.72 12.76 4.05
CA GLU A 111 11.75 13.42 4.92
C GLU A 111 11.81 12.89 6.35
N LEU A 112 12.01 11.58 6.53
CA LEU A 112 12.20 10.96 7.84
C LEU A 112 13.52 11.39 8.50
N ILE A 113 14.60 11.46 7.74
CA ILE A 113 15.90 11.96 8.24
C ILE A 113 15.78 13.42 8.67
N GLN A 114 15.08 14.24 7.88
CA GLN A 114 14.82 15.64 8.23
C GLN A 114 13.91 15.78 9.45
N ALA A 115 12.86 14.95 9.56
CA ALA A 115 11.90 14.98 10.67
C ALA A 115 12.49 14.46 11.98
N TYR A 116 13.46 13.54 11.91
CA TYR A 116 14.07 12.86 13.05
C TYR A 116 15.62 12.84 12.94
N PRO A 117 16.28 14.01 13.04
CA PRO A 117 17.73 14.12 12.79
C PRO A 117 18.60 13.35 13.80
N GLU A 118 18.06 13.06 14.99
CA GLU A 118 18.74 12.29 16.05
C GLU A 118 18.65 10.76 15.83
N ALA A 119 17.80 10.30 14.90
CA ALA A 119 17.64 8.88 14.63
C ALA A 119 18.85 8.32 13.89
N LYS A 120 19.32 7.14 14.29
CA LYS A 120 20.40 6.44 13.62
C LYS A 120 19.91 5.86 12.29
N ILE A 121 20.73 5.98 11.25
CA ILE A 121 20.38 5.48 9.93
C ILE A 121 21.08 4.13 9.68
N ILE A 122 20.30 3.14 9.24
CA ILE A 122 20.80 1.85 8.77
C ILE A 122 20.48 1.72 7.28
N LEU A 123 21.49 1.54 6.45
CA LEU A 123 21.33 1.13 5.06
C LEU A 123 21.69 -0.36 4.94
N ASN A 124 20.69 -1.23 5.04
CA ASN A 124 20.86 -2.64 4.73
C ASN A 124 20.87 -2.85 3.21
N THR A 125 21.87 -3.58 2.72
CA THR A 125 22.11 -3.80 1.29
C THR A 125 22.22 -5.28 0.98
N ARG A 126 22.11 -5.63 -0.31
CA ARG A 126 22.49 -6.94 -0.83
C ARG A 126 23.73 -6.76 -1.70
N LYS A 127 24.69 -7.67 -1.54
CA LYS A 127 25.94 -7.67 -2.33
C LYS A 127 25.67 -7.92 -3.82
N ASP A 128 24.71 -8.79 -4.10
CA ASP A 128 24.31 -9.17 -5.45
C ASP A 128 23.04 -8.41 -5.84
N LEU A 129 23.20 -7.48 -6.79
CA LEU A 129 22.12 -6.63 -7.31
C LEU A 129 21.16 -7.41 -8.20
N ASP A 130 21.65 -8.38 -8.98
CA ASP A 130 20.81 -9.20 -9.86
C ASP A 130 19.90 -10.09 -9.02
N ALA A 131 20.45 -10.70 -7.97
CA ALA A 131 19.68 -11.51 -7.03
C ALA A 131 18.68 -10.67 -6.21
N TRP A 132 18.99 -9.39 -5.95
CA TRP A 132 18.01 -8.47 -5.36
C TRP A 132 16.89 -8.14 -6.36
N HIS A 133 17.25 -7.76 -7.58
CA HIS A 133 16.30 -7.37 -8.63
C HIS A 133 15.31 -8.52 -8.90
N GLN A 134 15.81 -9.74 -9.12
CA GLN A 134 14.98 -10.93 -9.31
C GLN A 134 14.03 -11.18 -8.12
N SER A 135 14.47 -10.91 -6.88
CA SER A 135 13.62 -11.03 -5.69
C SER A 135 12.54 -9.94 -5.61
N ALA A 136 12.89 -8.70 -5.96
CA ALA A 136 11.96 -7.55 -6.03
C ALA A 136 10.90 -7.79 -7.10
N THR A 137 11.33 -8.10 -8.32
CA THR A 137 10.49 -8.51 -9.44
C THR A 137 9.47 -9.57 -9.06
N LYS A 138 9.92 -10.68 -8.47
CA LYS A 138 9.05 -11.81 -8.16
C LYS A 138 7.98 -11.49 -7.12
N THR A 139 8.36 -10.79 -6.06
CA THR A 139 7.47 -10.59 -4.90
C THR A 139 6.63 -9.32 -5.01
N ILE A 140 7.13 -8.29 -5.71
CA ILE A 140 6.49 -6.97 -5.78
C ILE A 140 5.85 -6.79 -7.15
N VAL A 141 6.57 -7.08 -8.24
CA VAL A 141 6.07 -6.76 -9.58
C VAL A 141 5.08 -7.82 -10.07
N HIS A 142 5.47 -9.09 -10.12
CA HIS A 142 4.59 -10.16 -10.66
C HIS A 142 3.37 -10.46 -9.80
N GLU A 143 3.47 -10.34 -8.46
CA GLU A 143 2.31 -10.57 -7.60
C GLU A 143 1.28 -9.43 -7.64
N ILE A 144 1.67 -8.21 -8.05
CA ILE A 144 0.81 -7.02 -8.03
C ILE A 144 0.36 -6.59 -9.43
N GLU A 145 1.24 -6.55 -10.42
CA GLU A 145 0.96 -6.00 -11.76
C GLU A 145 0.26 -7.00 -12.70
N ASP A 146 0.66 -8.28 -12.68
CA ASP A 146 0.16 -9.30 -13.61
C ASP A 146 -1.20 -9.88 -13.23
N ARG A 147 -1.64 -9.64 -11.99
CA ARG A 147 -2.98 -10.05 -11.57
C ARG A 147 -3.98 -8.98 -12.00
N VAL A 148 -4.49 -9.08 -13.24
CA VAL A 148 -5.72 -8.37 -13.70
C VAL A 148 -6.79 -8.35 -12.61
N PHE A 149 -6.87 -9.45 -11.86
CA PHE A 149 -7.66 -9.58 -10.65
C PHE A 149 -7.45 -8.47 -9.60
N LEU A 150 -6.21 -8.18 -9.15
CA LEU A 150 -5.94 -7.11 -8.19
C LEU A 150 -6.21 -5.72 -8.78
N ARG A 151 -5.92 -5.54 -10.08
CA ARG A 151 -6.29 -4.32 -10.82
C ARG A 151 -7.80 -4.09 -10.87
N THR A 152 -8.60 -5.14 -10.92
CA THR A 152 -10.06 -5.06 -10.88
C THR A 152 -10.57 -4.83 -9.46
N LEU A 153 -10.04 -5.54 -8.46
CA LEU A 153 -10.52 -5.44 -7.07
C LEU A 153 -10.37 -4.03 -6.50
N ARG A 154 -9.33 -3.28 -6.90
CA ARG A 154 -9.14 -1.89 -6.47
C ARG A 154 -10.31 -0.98 -6.86
N LEU A 155 -11.03 -1.30 -7.93
CA LEU A 155 -12.17 -0.50 -8.38
C LEU A 155 -13.35 -0.58 -7.40
N PHE A 156 -13.44 -1.68 -6.64
CA PHE A 156 -14.60 -2.01 -5.80
C PHE A 156 -14.30 -1.99 -4.30
N ASN A 157 -13.08 -1.64 -3.89
CA ASN A 157 -12.67 -1.62 -2.49
C ASN A 157 -11.66 -0.49 -2.22
N ALA A 158 -12.01 0.40 -1.31
CA ALA A 158 -11.21 1.57 -0.94
C ALA A 158 -9.83 1.22 -0.38
N HIS A 159 -9.71 0.15 0.42
CA HIS A 159 -8.40 -0.28 0.94
C HIS A 159 -7.49 -0.73 -0.20
N PHE A 160 -7.97 -1.57 -1.13
CA PHE A 160 -7.19 -1.96 -2.30
C PHE A 160 -6.89 -0.79 -3.24
N PHE A 161 -7.81 0.17 -3.36
CA PHE A 161 -7.56 1.42 -4.09
C PHE A 161 -6.39 2.20 -3.48
N TRP A 162 -6.40 2.45 -2.16
CA TRP A 162 -5.33 3.21 -1.51
C TRP A 162 -4.00 2.47 -1.47
N CYS A 163 -4.00 1.14 -1.29
CA CYS A 163 -2.80 0.33 -1.50
C CYS A 163 -2.24 0.53 -2.91
N TRP A 164 -3.10 0.49 -3.94
CA TRP A 164 -2.66 0.71 -5.32
C TRP A 164 -2.09 2.12 -5.53
N GLU A 165 -2.75 3.15 -4.99
CA GLU A 165 -2.27 4.52 -5.06
C GLU A 165 -0.92 4.70 -4.34
N MET A 166 -0.78 4.15 -3.14
CA MET A 166 0.47 4.20 -2.37
C MET A 166 1.61 3.49 -3.13
N PHE A 167 1.46 2.19 -3.40
CA PHE A 167 2.59 1.37 -3.84
C PHE A 167 2.86 1.47 -5.33
N ILE A 168 1.84 1.49 -6.19
CA ILE A 168 2.04 1.37 -7.64
C ILE A 168 2.04 2.73 -8.32
N VAL A 169 1.09 3.58 -7.97
CA VAL A 169 0.90 4.86 -8.68
C VAL A 169 1.88 5.93 -8.20
N ASN A 170 2.23 5.93 -6.92
CA ASN A 170 3.13 6.94 -6.33
C ASN A 170 4.45 6.33 -5.83
N GLY A 171 4.51 5.03 -5.54
CA GLY A 171 5.69 4.36 -4.97
C GLY A 171 6.68 3.82 -6.00
N PHE A 172 6.43 2.61 -6.49
CA PHE A 172 7.30 1.80 -7.33
C PHE A 172 7.34 2.19 -8.81
N ALA A 173 6.71 3.30 -9.21
CA ALA A 173 6.43 3.61 -10.60
C ALA A 173 7.67 3.56 -11.53
N GLY A 174 7.82 2.42 -12.22
CA GLY A 174 8.30 2.33 -13.60
C GLY A 174 9.57 1.52 -13.85
N LYS A 175 9.58 0.18 -13.72
CA LYS A 175 10.34 -0.76 -14.59
C LYS A 175 9.70 -2.17 -14.61
N THR A 176 9.37 -2.65 -15.81
CA THR A 176 8.89 -4.02 -16.05
C THR A 176 10.05 -5.03 -15.95
N PRO A 177 9.83 -6.25 -15.43
CA PRO A 177 10.88 -7.25 -15.32
C PRO A 177 11.02 -8.14 -16.57
N PRO A 178 12.19 -8.77 -16.82
CA PRO A 178 12.41 -9.67 -17.95
C PRO A 178 11.96 -11.13 -17.69
N ASP A 179 11.59 -11.82 -18.78
CA ASP A 179 10.94 -13.14 -18.85
C ASP A 179 11.89 -14.36 -18.66
N GLU A 180 12.49 -14.56 -17.48
CA GLU A 180 13.20 -15.82 -17.16
C GLU A 180 12.95 -16.38 -15.74
N PRO A 181 12.91 -17.72 -15.55
CA PRO A 181 12.50 -18.32 -14.28
C PRO A 181 13.63 -18.42 -13.24
N PHE A 182 13.39 -17.87 -12.05
CA PHE A 182 14.36 -17.83 -10.94
C PHE A 182 14.01 -18.75 -9.74
N PRO A 183 15.01 -19.42 -9.10
CA PRO A 183 14.81 -20.33 -7.95
C PRO A 183 14.34 -19.63 -6.64
N LYS A 184 13.88 -20.43 -5.66
CA LYS A 184 13.12 -19.99 -4.47
C LYS A 184 13.90 -20.11 -3.17
N THR A 185 14.04 -19.00 -2.42
CA THR A 185 14.11 -19.01 -0.94
C THR A 185 13.53 -17.72 -0.35
N ASN A 186 12.32 -17.84 0.21
CA ASN A 186 11.67 -17.02 1.24
C ASN A 186 10.41 -17.83 1.58
N ASP A 187 10.10 -18.14 2.84
CA ASP A 187 9.00 -19.08 3.16
C ASP A 187 7.67 -18.60 2.51
N PRO A 188 7.24 -19.22 1.40
CA PRO A 188 6.09 -18.74 0.66
C PRO A 188 4.80 -19.02 1.42
N MET A 189 4.82 -19.97 2.36
CA MET A 189 3.63 -20.43 3.06
C MET A 189 3.19 -19.42 4.11
N GLU A 190 4.12 -18.79 4.81
CA GLU A 190 3.78 -17.75 5.80
C GLU A 190 3.26 -16.47 5.12
N PHE A 191 3.93 -16.03 4.04
CA PHE A 191 3.47 -14.91 3.22
C PHE A 191 2.06 -15.19 2.66
N LYS A 192 1.87 -16.37 2.05
CA LYS A 192 0.58 -16.77 1.49
C LYS A 192 -0.52 -16.78 2.56
N LYS A 193 -0.25 -17.26 3.78
CA LYS A 193 -1.21 -17.24 4.90
C LYS A 193 -1.58 -15.81 5.34
N ARG A 194 -0.61 -14.89 5.43
CA ARG A 194 -0.87 -13.48 5.80
C ARG A 194 -1.69 -12.77 4.73
N VAL A 195 -1.31 -12.95 3.47
CA VAL A 195 -2.05 -12.43 2.31
C VAL A 195 -3.47 -13.00 2.28
N GLU A 196 -3.63 -14.32 2.38
CA GLU A 196 -4.94 -14.98 2.32
C GLU A 196 -5.91 -14.46 3.40
N ARG A 197 -5.45 -14.21 4.63
CA ARG A 197 -6.31 -13.74 5.72
C ARG A 197 -6.91 -12.36 5.46
N LEU A 198 -6.09 -11.41 4.99
CA LEU A 198 -6.50 -10.02 4.75
C LEU A 198 -7.16 -9.85 3.39
N VAL A 199 -6.59 -10.48 2.36
CA VAL A 199 -7.22 -10.55 1.04
C VAL A 199 -8.60 -11.16 1.18
N LYS A 200 -8.82 -12.26 1.92
CA LYS A 200 -10.16 -12.87 2.02
C LYS A 200 -11.22 -11.89 2.53
N ARG A 201 -10.95 -11.12 3.59
CA ARG A 201 -11.92 -10.13 4.12
C ARG A 201 -12.17 -9.02 3.11
N GLN A 202 -11.11 -8.39 2.60
CA GLN A 202 -11.25 -7.28 1.66
C GLN A 202 -11.80 -7.73 0.30
N PHE A 203 -11.51 -8.96 -0.10
CA PHE A 203 -12.04 -9.63 -1.28
C PHE A 203 -13.54 -9.88 -1.14
N VAL A 204 -14.00 -10.46 -0.03
CA VAL A 204 -15.44 -10.63 0.22
C VAL A 204 -16.16 -9.28 0.18
N ASN A 205 -15.56 -8.22 0.75
CA ASN A 205 -16.09 -6.87 0.65
C ASN A 205 -16.12 -6.35 -0.81
N ALA A 206 -15.05 -6.55 -1.57
CA ALA A 206 -14.95 -6.12 -2.97
C ALA A 206 -15.97 -6.84 -3.86
N ILE A 207 -16.13 -8.16 -3.71
CA ILE A 207 -17.13 -8.95 -4.44
C ILE A 207 -18.54 -8.53 -4.05
N ARG A 208 -18.82 -8.33 -2.76
CA ARG A 208 -20.11 -7.82 -2.31
C ARG A 208 -20.42 -6.47 -2.95
N ASN A 209 -19.48 -5.54 -2.93
CA ASN A 209 -19.66 -4.21 -3.53
C ASN A 209 -19.86 -4.29 -5.05
N MET A 210 -19.10 -5.14 -5.74
CA MET A 210 -19.27 -5.40 -7.17
C MET A 210 -20.65 -5.96 -7.49
N LEU A 211 -21.13 -6.95 -6.74
CA LEU A 211 -22.45 -7.56 -6.93
C LEU A 211 -23.59 -6.56 -6.63
N LEU A 212 -23.45 -5.74 -5.59
CA LEU A 212 -24.41 -4.68 -5.28
C LEU A 212 -24.50 -3.65 -6.40
N LEU A 213 -23.37 -3.27 -6.98
CA LEU A 213 -23.30 -2.29 -8.06
C LEU A 213 -23.83 -2.86 -9.37
N LEU A 214 -23.47 -4.10 -9.73
CA LEU A 214 -24.05 -4.78 -10.90
C LEU A 214 -25.55 -5.00 -10.73
N GLY A 215 -25.99 -5.41 -9.54
CA GLY A 215 -27.40 -5.60 -9.21
C GLY A 215 -28.20 -4.30 -9.29
N SER A 216 -27.65 -3.17 -8.83
CA SER A 216 -28.31 -1.87 -8.94
C SER A 216 -28.42 -1.39 -10.39
N PHE A 217 -27.43 -1.66 -11.24
CA PHE A 217 -27.52 -1.40 -12.68
C PHE A 217 -28.59 -2.27 -13.37
N VAL A 218 -28.66 -3.56 -13.05
CA VAL A 218 -29.69 -4.46 -13.60
C VAL A 218 -31.08 -4.02 -13.14
N PHE A 219 -31.23 -3.63 -11.87
CA PHE A 219 -32.49 -3.12 -11.33
C PHE A 219 -32.88 -1.79 -11.99
N LEU A 220 -31.95 -0.83 -12.11
CA LEU A 220 -32.21 0.45 -12.75
C LEU A 220 -32.55 0.29 -14.24
N PHE A 221 -31.86 -0.62 -14.94
CA PHE A 221 -32.17 -0.98 -16.32
C PHE A 221 -33.56 -1.59 -16.44
N TYR A 222 -33.91 -2.55 -15.57
CA TYR A 222 -35.24 -3.16 -15.52
C TYR A 222 -36.34 -2.13 -15.26
N VAL A 223 -36.16 -1.25 -14.27
CA VAL A 223 -37.09 -0.16 -13.96
C VAL A 223 -37.22 0.79 -15.14
N THR A 224 -36.12 1.13 -15.81
CA THR A 224 -36.14 2.01 -16.98
C THR A 224 -36.88 1.38 -18.15
N VAL A 225 -36.59 0.12 -18.48
CA VAL A 225 -37.26 -0.64 -19.56
C VAL A 225 -38.76 -0.78 -19.29
N THR A 226 -39.14 -1.10 -18.05
CA THR A 226 -40.55 -1.25 -17.65
C THR A 226 -41.29 0.09 -17.60
N ALA A 227 -40.67 1.15 -17.08
CA ALA A 227 -41.29 2.48 -16.97
C ALA A 227 -41.39 3.24 -18.30
N THR A 228 -40.46 3.00 -19.24
CA THR A 228 -40.45 3.67 -20.55
C THR A 228 -41.12 2.85 -21.65
N GLY A 229 -41.49 1.59 -21.39
CA GLY A 229 -42.11 0.71 -22.38
C GLY A 229 -41.19 0.33 -23.55
N LEU A 230 -39.87 0.51 -23.41
CA LEU A 230 -38.88 0.14 -24.42
C LEU A 230 -38.87 -1.38 -24.60
N ARG A 231 -39.64 -1.90 -25.57
CA ARG A 231 -39.48 -3.29 -26.03
C ARG A 231 -38.14 -3.41 -26.75
N VAL A 232 -37.31 -4.35 -26.30
CA VAL A 232 -36.18 -4.82 -27.10
C VAL A 232 -36.77 -5.31 -28.42
N LYS A 233 -36.45 -4.62 -29.51
CA LYS A 233 -36.88 -5.01 -30.85
C LYS A 233 -36.23 -6.36 -31.14
N ASP A 234 -37.04 -7.41 -31.23
CA ASP A 234 -36.57 -8.70 -31.73
C ASP A 234 -35.97 -8.46 -33.11
N ARG A 235 -34.67 -8.75 -33.27
CA ARG A 235 -34.02 -8.72 -34.58
C ARG A 235 -34.38 -10.02 -35.28
N GLU A 236 -35.26 -9.93 -36.27
CA GLU A 236 -35.37 -10.92 -37.35
C GLU A 236 -34.11 -10.89 -38.23
#